data_AF-F9VZC1-F1
#
_entry.id   AF-F9VZC1-F1
#
_cell.length_a   1.000
_cell.length_b   1.000
_cell.length_c   1.000
_cell.angle_alpha   90.00
_cell.angle_beta   90.00
_cell.angle_gamma   90.00
#
_symmetry.space_group_name_H-M   'P 1'
#
loop_
_entity.id
_entity.type
_entity.pdbx_description
1 polymer ?
#
loop_
_entity_poly.entity_id
_entity_poly.type
_entity_poly.pdbx_seq_one_letter_code
_entity_poly.pdbx_strand_id
1 'polypeptide(L)'
;MPFPFPIPSPVPLVPQWFPRSDRGNDSEKDVFGVSPDEIEAVVRSWRANGIAIHAIDTATLGDARGSSSRVARALRDTAGPAGRAVESIGDRLIAMSEILATFEATTTSADARAAATFEALRDR
;
A
#
# COMPACT_ATOMS: atom_id res chain seq x y z
N MET A 1 41.59 7.60 -20.43
CA MET A 1 40.19 7.47 -20.87
C MET A 1 39.36 7.02 -19.67
N PRO A 2 38.64 7.89 -18.95
CA PRO A 2 37.76 7.48 -17.86
C PRO A 2 36.30 7.41 -18.34
N PHE A 3 35.64 6.29 -18.07
CA PHE A 3 34.19 6.09 -18.26
C PHE A 3 33.41 6.79 -17.13
N PRO A 4 32.32 7.52 -17.40
CA PRO A 4 31.43 7.97 -16.34
C PRO A 4 30.37 6.89 -16.11
N PHE A 5 30.42 6.19 -14.97
CA PHE A 5 29.27 5.41 -14.52
C PHE A 5 28.21 6.37 -13.97
N PRO A 6 26.94 6.31 -14.40
CA PRO A 6 25.88 7.09 -13.78
C PRO A 6 25.64 6.57 -12.35
N ILE A 7 25.63 7.50 -11.39
CA ILE A 7 25.22 7.25 -10.01
C ILE A 7 23.74 6.83 -10.03
N PRO A 8 23.34 5.69 -9.46
CA PRO A 8 21.92 5.36 -9.33
C PRO A 8 21.25 6.44 -8.49
N SER A 9 20.20 7.07 -9.02
CA SER A 9 19.41 8.05 -8.27
C SER A 9 18.90 7.41 -6.97
N PRO A 10 18.94 8.13 -5.83
CA PRO A 10 18.38 7.60 -4.60
C PRO A 10 16.88 7.36 -4.81
N VAL A 11 16.45 6.14 -4.57
CA VAL A 11 15.02 5.81 -4.48
C VAL A 11 14.43 6.69 -3.37
N PRO A 12 13.38 7.48 -3.63
CA PRO A 12 12.79 8.31 -2.59
C PRO A 12 12.29 7.42 -1.44
N LEU A 13 12.80 7.66 -0.24
CA LEU A 13 12.44 6.98 1.01
C LEU A 13 11.02 7.30 1.51
N VAL A 14 10.24 8.00 0.69
CA VAL A 14 8.85 8.35 0.97
C VAL A 14 8.05 7.88 -0.25
N PRO A 15 7.03 7.02 -0.09
CA PRO A 15 6.09 6.76 -1.17
C PRO A 15 5.57 8.11 -1.65
N GLN A 16 5.67 8.40 -2.94
CA GLN A 16 4.97 9.52 -3.53
C GLN A 16 3.47 9.20 -3.45
N TRP A 17 2.86 9.49 -2.30
CA TRP A 17 1.42 9.59 -2.19
C TRP A 17 0.97 10.60 -3.25
N PHE A 18 0.06 10.14 -4.10
CA PHE A 18 -0.47 10.71 -5.35
C PHE A 18 -0.36 12.24 -5.52
N PRO A 19 -0.28 12.74 -6.78
CA PRO A 19 -0.49 14.16 -7.04
C PRO A 19 -1.81 14.57 -6.38
N ARG A 20 -1.71 15.56 -5.48
CA ARG A 20 -2.85 16.22 -4.86
C ARG A 20 -3.73 16.67 -6.03
N SER A 21 -4.89 16.05 -6.23
CA SER A 21 -5.82 16.48 -7.27
C SER A 21 -6.01 17.98 -7.10
N ASP A 22 -5.71 18.70 -8.17
CA ASP A 22 -5.82 20.15 -8.22
C ASP A 22 -7.23 20.50 -7.72
N ARG A 23 -7.30 21.35 -6.69
CA ARG A 23 -8.54 21.70 -6.01
C ARG A 23 -9.31 22.68 -6.89
N GLY A 24 -9.69 22.20 -8.08
CA GLY A 24 -10.50 22.91 -9.04
C GLY A 24 -11.94 22.91 -8.55
N ASN A 25 -12.34 24.03 -7.98
CA ASN A 25 -13.71 24.56 -7.95
C ASN A 25 -14.84 23.56 -8.26
N ASP A 26 -15.18 22.71 -7.30
CA ASP A 26 -16.48 22.05 -7.25
C ASP A 26 -17.15 22.39 -5.92
N SER A 27 -18.24 23.16 -6.01
CA SER A 27 -19.13 23.48 -4.90
C SER A 27 -20.02 22.28 -4.53
N GLU A 28 -19.44 21.08 -4.47
CA GLU A 28 -20.15 19.87 -4.08
C GLU A 28 -19.62 19.38 -2.73
N LYS A 29 -20.15 20.00 -1.66
CA LYS A 29 -20.01 19.61 -0.26
C LYS A 29 -18.54 19.50 0.18
N ASP A 30 -18.04 20.59 0.78
CA ASP A 30 -16.85 20.56 1.63
C ASP A 30 -17.06 19.55 2.79
N VAL A 31 -16.84 18.27 2.49
CA VAL A 31 -16.72 17.22 3.49
C VAL A 31 -15.35 17.42 4.09
N PHE A 32 -15.30 17.91 5.33
CA PHE A 32 -14.08 17.88 6.12
C PHE A 32 -13.65 16.42 6.29
N GLY A 33 -12.64 15.95 5.53
CA GLY A 33 -12.11 14.59 5.68
C GLY A 33 -11.60 13.96 4.39
N VAL A 34 -11.28 12.66 4.48
CA VAL A 34 -11.06 11.75 3.35
C VAL A 34 -12.40 11.10 3.01
N SER A 35 -12.77 11.00 1.73
CA SER A 35 -14.08 10.44 1.37
C SER A 35 -14.11 8.91 1.62
N PRO A 36 -15.28 8.33 1.97
CA PRO A 36 -15.41 6.87 2.10
C PRO A 36 -15.00 6.12 0.83
N ASP A 37 -15.31 6.67 -0.35
CA ASP A 37 -14.96 6.09 -1.64
C ASP A 37 -13.43 6.09 -1.87
N GLU A 38 -12.73 7.16 -1.46
CA GLU A 38 -11.28 7.22 -1.47
C GLU A 38 -10.67 6.17 -0.54
N ILE A 39 -11.22 6.01 0.67
CA ILE A 39 -10.79 4.97 1.60
C ILE A 39 -11.00 3.58 1.00
N GLU A 40 -12.15 3.31 0.41
CA GLU A 40 -12.46 2.03 -0.22
C GLU A 40 -11.50 1.73 -1.38
N ALA A 41 -11.16 2.74 -2.19
CA ALA A 41 -10.18 2.61 -3.26
C ALA A 41 -8.78 2.26 -2.72
N VAL A 42 -8.35 2.88 -1.62
CA VAL A 42 -7.08 2.57 -0.95
C VAL A 42 -7.08 1.14 -0.41
N VAL A 43 -8.16 0.73 0.28
CA VAL A 43 -8.32 -0.65 0.80
C VAL A 43 -8.20 -1.66 -0.34
N ARG A 44 -8.92 -1.47 -1.45
CA ARG A 44 -8.85 -2.35 -2.62
C ARG A 44 -7.44 -2.42 -3.20
N SER A 45 -6.78 -1.26 -3.34
CA SER A 45 -5.42 -1.17 -3.87
C SER A 45 -4.41 -1.90 -3.00
N TRP A 46 -4.43 -1.68 -1.68
CA TRP A 46 -3.54 -2.38 -0.75
C TRP A 46 -3.77 -3.88 -0.72
N ARG A 47 -5.02 -4.34 -0.71
CA ARG A 47 -5.33 -5.77 -0.76
C ARG A 47 -4.83 -6.39 -2.06
N ALA A 48 -5.10 -5.76 -3.20
CA ALA A 48 -4.64 -6.26 -4.50
C ALA A 48 -3.10 -6.32 -4.59
N ASN A 49 -2.42 -5.26 -4.12
CA ASN A 49 -0.96 -5.22 -4.10
C ASN A 49 -0.37 -6.24 -3.12
N GLY A 50 -0.99 -6.47 -1.96
CA GLY A 50 -0.56 -7.50 -1.03
C GLY A 50 -0.60 -8.89 -1.65
N ILE A 51 -1.71 -9.22 -2.33
CA ILE A 51 -1.87 -10.50 -3.07
C ILE A 51 -0.83 -10.60 -4.19
N ALA A 52 -0.65 -9.54 -4.98
CA ALA A 52 0.30 -9.53 -6.09
C ALA A 52 1.75 -9.71 -5.61
N ILE A 53 2.09 -9.10 -4.47
CA ILE A 53 3.41 -9.25 -3.85
C ILE A 53 3.61 -10.69 -3.38
N HIS A 54 2.65 -11.29 -2.66
CA HIS A 54 2.75 -12.71 -2.25
C HIS A 54 2.93 -13.67 -3.44
N ALA A 55 2.44 -13.32 -4.62
CA ALA A 55 2.60 -14.14 -5.83
C ALA A 55 4.00 -14.09 -6.45
N ILE A 56 4.91 -13.23 -5.96
CA ILE A 56 6.28 -13.15 -6.47
C ILE A 56 7.03 -14.43 -6.12
N ASP A 57 7.38 -15.21 -7.14
CA ASP A 57 8.18 -16.43 -6.97
C ASP A 57 9.67 -16.12 -6.80
N THR A 58 10.10 -16.07 -5.53
CA THR A 58 11.51 -15.88 -5.16
C THR A 58 12.33 -17.17 -5.20
N ALA A 59 11.69 -18.35 -5.36
CA ALA A 59 12.40 -19.63 -5.39
C ALA A 59 13.26 -19.77 -6.65
N THR A 60 12.87 -19.12 -7.74
CA THR A 60 13.65 -19.01 -8.99
C THR A 60 15.09 -18.51 -8.78
N LEU A 61 15.33 -17.68 -7.75
CA LEU A 61 16.68 -17.22 -7.37
C LEU A 61 17.54 -18.38 -6.83
N GLY A 62 16.91 -19.33 -6.12
CA GLY A 62 17.51 -20.55 -5.58
C GLY A 62 17.95 -21.55 -6.65
N ASP A 63 17.36 -21.47 -7.85
CA ASP A 63 17.68 -22.34 -8.98
C ASP A 63 18.87 -21.86 -9.81
N ALA A 64 19.45 -20.70 -9.47
CA ALA A 64 20.60 -20.14 -10.20
C ALA A 64 21.77 -21.14 -10.25
N ARG A 65 22.20 -21.50 -11.46
CA ARG A 65 23.28 -22.48 -11.71
C ARG A 65 24.63 -21.81 -11.96
N GLY A 66 25.70 -22.57 -11.75
CA GLY A 66 27.09 -22.14 -11.90
C GLY A 66 27.89 -22.42 -10.64
N SER A 67 28.40 -23.65 -10.52
CA SER A 67 29.04 -24.18 -9.31
C SER A 67 30.26 -23.38 -8.83
N SER A 68 30.89 -22.59 -9.70
CA SER A 68 32.06 -21.75 -9.38
C SER A 68 31.77 -20.24 -9.45
N SER A 69 30.55 -19.83 -9.78
CA SER A 69 30.21 -18.40 -9.92
C SER A 69 29.80 -17.83 -8.56
N ARG A 70 30.57 -16.85 -8.07
CA ARG A 70 30.22 -16.05 -6.88
C ARG A 70 28.84 -15.41 -7.01
N VAL A 71 28.48 -14.99 -8.23
CA VAL A 71 27.17 -14.40 -8.54
C VAL A 71 26.06 -15.44 -8.39
N ALA A 72 26.24 -16.65 -8.93
CA ALA A 72 25.24 -17.72 -8.80
C ALA A 72 25.02 -18.10 -7.33
N ARG A 73 26.09 -18.14 -6.52
CA ARG A 73 25.97 -18.35 -5.07
C ARG A 73 25.19 -17.21 -4.39
N ALA A 74 25.53 -15.96 -4.68
CA ALA A 74 24.84 -14.81 -4.12
C ALA A 74 23.34 -14.79 -4.45
N LEU A 75 22.96 -15.17 -5.68
CA LEU A 75 21.55 -15.30 -6.07
C LEU A 75 20.82 -16.35 -5.23
N ARG A 76 21.40 -17.54 -5.06
CA ARG A 76 20.79 -18.59 -4.22
C ARG A 76 20.65 -18.17 -2.77
N ASP A 77 21.70 -17.54 -2.22
CA ASP A 77 21.70 -17.04 -0.85
C ASP A 77 20.65 -15.91 -0.64
N THR A 78 20.23 -15.23 -1.73
CA THR A 78 19.20 -14.17 -1.72
C THR A 78 17.77 -14.72 -1.70
N ALA A 79 17.53 -15.95 -2.18
CA ALA A 79 16.18 -16.49 -2.35
C ALA A 79 15.35 -16.49 -1.04
N GLY A 80 15.95 -16.96 0.07
CA GLY A 80 15.30 -16.99 1.38
C GLY A 80 14.99 -15.60 1.96
N PRO A 81 15.97 -14.68 2.02
CA PRO A 81 15.73 -13.29 2.39
C PRO A 81 14.67 -12.58 1.53
N ALA A 82 14.70 -12.79 0.21
CA ALA A 82 13.70 -12.22 -0.70
C ALA A 82 12.29 -12.74 -0.41
N GLY A 83 12.14 -14.05 -0.19
CA GLY A 83 10.86 -14.66 0.16
C GLY A 83 10.26 -14.08 1.44
N ARG A 84 11.07 -13.94 2.50
CA ARG A 84 10.63 -13.30 3.76
C ARG A 84 10.24 -11.83 3.60
N ALA A 85 10.95 -11.10 2.74
CA ALA A 85 10.61 -9.70 2.47
C ALA A 85 9.27 -9.57 1.74
N VAL A 86 9.05 -10.41 0.72
CA VAL A 86 7.78 -10.50 -0.01
C VAL A 86 6.63 -10.83 0.94
N GLU A 87 6.78 -11.85 1.78
CA GLU A 87 5.79 -12.24 2.78
C GLU A 87 5.47 -11.10 3.73
N SER A 88 6.50 -10.47 4.33
CA SER A 88 6.32 -9.36 5.26
C SER A 88 5.62 -8.15 4.66
N ILE A 89 5.93 -7.80 3.41
CA ILE A 89 5.31 -6.67 2.72
C ILE A 89 3.85 -7.00 2.37
N GLY A 90 3.61 -8.22 1.85
CA GLY A 90 2.27 -8.70 1.51
C GLY A 90 1.34 -8.68 2.72
N ASP A 91 1.79 -9.29 3.83
CA ASP A 91 1.05 -9.35 5.09
C ASP A 91 0.72 -7.95 5.61
N ARG A 92 1.69 -7.03 5.56
CA ARG A 92 1.49 -5.66 6.04
C ARG A 92 0.46 -4.90 5.21
N LEU A 93 0.48 -5.05 3.90
CA LEU A 93 -0.52 -4.42 3.03
C LEU A 93 -1.93 -4.96 3.28
N ILE A 94 -2.06 -6.28 3.45
CA ILE A 94 -3.34 -6.91 3.79
C ILE A 94 -3.82 -6.42 5.16
N ALA A 95 -2.99 -6.47 6.19
CA ALA A 95 -3.35 -6.01 7.53
C ALA A 95 -3.75 -4.53 7.56
N MET A 96 -3.00 -3.67 6.86
CA MET A 96 -3.35 -2.25 6.75
C MET A 96 -4.69 -2.05 6.04
N SER A 97 -4.99 -2.84 5.00
CA SER A 97 -6.28 -2.78 4.30
C SER A 97 -7.45 -3.15 5.22
N GLU A 98 -7.28 -4.15 6.08
CA GLU A 98 -8.30 -4.61 7.02
C GLU A 98 -8.54 -3.60 8.15
N ILE A 99 -7.46 -3.03 8.69
CA ILE A 99 -7.54 -1.97 9.71
C ILE A 99 -8.29 -0.76 9.13
N LEU A 100 -7.93 -0.34 7.93
CA LEU A 100 -8.54 0.83 7.30
C LEU A 100 -10.02 0.59 6.93
N ALA A 101 -10.37 -0.60 6.44
CA ALA A 101 -11.76 -0.98 6.19
C ALA A 101 -12.60 -0.99 7.49
N THR A 102 -12.02 -1.49 8.59
CA THR A 102 -12.69 -1.49 9.90
C THR A 102 -12.90 -0.07 10.42
N PHE A 103 -11.90 0.79 10.25
CA PHE A 103 -11.98 2.19 10.63
C PHE A 103 -13.11 2.92 9.89
N GLU A 104 -13.22 2.75 8.57
CA GLU A 104 -14.27 3.34 7.75
C GLU A 104 -15.65 2.90 8.25
N ALA A 105 -15.90 1.59 8.33
CA ALA A 105 -17.19 1.05 8.76
C ALA A 105 -17.60 1.54 10.16
N THR A 106 -16.64 1.61 11.08
CA THR A 106 -16.88 2.09 12.46
C THR A 106 -17.21 3.57 12.48
N THR A 107 -16.49 4.38 11.70
CA THR A 107 -16.68 5.83 11.64
C THR A 107 -18.02 6.18 10.98
N THR A 108 -18.34 5.56 9.86
CA THR A 108 -19.63 5.72 9.16
C THR A 108 -20.81 5.35 10.07
N SER A 109 -20.70 4.26 10.82
CA SER A 109 -21.71 3.86 11.81
C SER A 109 -21.84 4.83 12.98
N ALA A 110 -20.72 5.39 13.47
CA ALA A 110 -20.73 6.38 14.54
C ALA A 110 -21.35 7.70 14.09
N ASP A 111 -21.02 8.17 12.89
CA ASP A 111 -21.55 9.40 12.32
C ASP A 111 -23.06 9.31 12.08
N ALA A 112 -23.54 8.21 11.50
CA ALA A 112 -24.97 7.96 11.31
C ALA A 112 -25.76 7.98 12.63
N ARG A 113 -25.17 7.43 13.72
CA ARG A 113 -25.79 7.47 15.06
C ARG A 113 -25.82 8.88 15.65
N ALA A 114 -24.75 9.65 15.46
CA ALA A 114 -24.71 11.05 15.90
C ALA A 114 -25.76 11.90 15.15
N ALA A 115 -25.83 11.76 13.82
CA ALA A 115 -26.83 12.43 12.99
C ALA A 115 -28.25 12.10 13.45
N ALA A 116 -28.58 10.81 13.65
CA ALA A 116 -29.88 10.40 14.15
C ALA A 116 -30.22 11.00 15.53
N THR A 117 -29.22 11.19 16.40
CA THR A 117 -29.40 11.83 17.71
C THR A 117 -29.75 13.30 17.57
N PHE A 118 -29.06 14.03 16.69
CA PHE A 118 -29.37 15.44 16.42
C PHE A 118 -30.75 15.62 15.78
N GLU A 119 -31.11 14.75 14.86
CA GLU A 119 -32.43 14.74 14.22
C GLU A 119 -33.55 14.55 15.24
N ALA A 120 -33.39 13.60 16.17
CA ALA A 120 -34.36 13.38 17.25
C ALA A 120 -34.51 14.58 18.21
N LEU A 121 -33.49 15.44 18.33
CA LEU A 121 -33.58 16.67 19.12
C LEU A 121 -34.30 17.80 18.37
N ARG A 122 -34.26 17.80 17.03
CA ARG A 122 -34.95 18.80 16.20
C ARG A 122 -36.46 18.61 16.21
N ASP A 123 -36.92 17.37 16.30
CA ASP A 123 -38.35 17.03 16.30
C ASP A 123 -39.02 17.22 17.68
N ARG A 124 -38.34 17.87 18.63
CA ARG A 124 -38.74 18.05 20.02
C ARG A 124 -38.97 19.52 20.36
#